data_AF-A0A4R2DKM3-F1
#
_entry.id   AF-A0A4R2DKM3-F1
#
_cell.length_a   1.000
_cell.length_b   1.000
_cell.length_c   1.000
_cell.angle_alpha   90.00
_cell.angle_beta   90.00
_cell.angle_gamma   90.00
#
_symmetry.space_group_name_H-M   'P 1'
#
loop_
_entity.id
_entity.type
_entity.pdbx_description
1 polymer ?
#
loop_
_entity_poly.entity_id
_entity_poly.type
_entity_poly.pdbx_seq_one_letter_code
_entity_poly.pdbx_strand_id
1 'polypeptide(L)'
;MTDNTQHGFATRAIHAGFEPDPQTGAVNVPIYASSTFAQDGVGEMRDGFEYARTGNPTRRPLEANLAALEGGTYGRAFGSGMAATDCLLRSALRPGDHLVIPNDAYGGTFRLIDKVFTQWGIEYTPAAVNDLDEVRAALRPNTKLVWIETPTNPLLNIGDIAALADIAHTGDAKLVVDNTFASPYLQQPLSLGADVVLHSTTKYIGGHSDVVGGALVTDEEALDTAFAFLQNGAGAVPGPFDAFLTLRGIKTLAVRMERHSDNAEKIVDALSGHKAVTQVLYPGLDSHPGHEAAAKQMRRFGGMISVRLAGGRQAALDFCKRTEIFTLAESLGGVESLIEHPGAMTHASTAGSALEVPDDLVRLSVGIEDAADLLADIEQALR
;
A
#
# COMPACT_ATOMS: atom_id res chain seq x y z
N MET A 1 -17.90 -15.79 -15.50
CA MET A 1 -17.99 -14.74 -14.47
C MET A 1 -18.92 -13.68 -15.01
N THR A 2 -19.89 -13.21 -14.21
CA THR A 2 -20.62 -11.98 -14.56
C THR A 2 -19.61 -10.84 -14.65
N ASP A 3 -19.77 -9.99 -15.66
CA ASP A 3 -18.94 -8.78 -15.81
C ASP A 3 -19.29 -7.79 -14.69
N ASN A 4 -18.67 -7.99 -13.53
CA ASN A 4 -18.89 -7.18 -12.34
C ASN A 4 -18.14 -5.83 -12.39
N THR A 5 -17.49 -5.49 -13.52
CA THR A 5 -16.69 -4.25 -13.65
C THR A 5 -17.56 -3.00 -13.53
N GLN A 6 -18.86 -3.08 -13.86
CA GLN A 6 -19.81 -1.96 -13.81
C GLN A 6 -20.45 -1.75 -12.43
N HIS A 7 -20.20 -2.62 -11.45
CA HIS A 7 -20.78 -2.49 -10.11
C HIS A 7 -19.99 -1.51 -9.23
N GLY A 8 -20.66 -0.93 -8.23
CA GLY A 8 -20.02 -0.07 -7.24
C GLY A 8 -18.93 -0.80 -6.43
N PHE A 9 -17.98 -0.03 -5.89
CA PHE A 9 -16.80 -0.57 -5.21
C PHE A 9 -17.13 -1.64 -4.15
N ALA A 10 -18.03 -1.33 -3.21
CA ALA A 10 -18.36 -2.24 -2.12
C ALA A 10 -18.95 -3.57 -2.63
N THR A 11 -19.75 -3.54 -3.70
CA THR A 11 -20.27 -4.75 -4.35
C THR A 11 -19.12 -5.57 -4.96
N ARG A 12 -18.18 -4.92 -5.66
CA ARG A 12 -17.00 -5.61 -6.21
C ARG A 12 -16.11 -6.19 -5.11
N ALA A 13 -15.90 -5.47 -4.00
CA ALA A 13 -15.12 -5.96 -2.87
C ALA A 13 -15.68 -7.26 -2.27
N ILE A 14 -17.00 -7.46 -2.33
CA ILE A 14 -17.67 -8.65 -1.81
C ILE A 14 -17.71 -9.79 -2.83
N HIS A 15 -17.92 -9.47 -4.12
CA HIS A 15 -18.31 -10.45 -5.14
C HIS A 15 -17.31 -10.65 -6.28
N ALA A 16 -16.40 -9.71 -6.56
CA ALA A 16 -15.44 -9.90 -7.64
C ALA A 16 -14.47 -11.05 -7.34
N GLY A 17 -14.14 -11.85 -8.34
CA GLY A 17 -13.17 -12.94 -8.23
C GLY A 17 -13.73 -14.28 -7.75
N PHE A 18 -14.91 -14.34 -7.14
CA PHE A 18 -15.54 -15.61 -6.74
C PHE A 18 -17.07 -15.57 -6.81
N GLU A 19 -17.63 -16.55 -7.52
CA GLU A 19 -19.05 -16.87 -7.49
C GLU A 19 -19.27 -18.13 -6.62
N PRO A 20 -20.47 -18.35 -6.07
CA PRO A 20 -20.76 -19.54 -5.27
C PRO A 20 -20.30 -20.82 -5.96
N ASP A 21 -19.60 -21.68 -5.22
CA ASP A 21 -18.95 -22.87 -5.75
C ASP A 21 -19.96 -23.76 -6.51
N PRO A 22 -19.74 -24.09 -7.79
CA PRO A 22 -20.71 -24.84 -8.60
C PRO A 22 -20.92 -26.28 -8.12
N GLN A 23 -19.97 -26.84 -7.36
CA GLN A 23 -20.06 -28.21 -6.85
C GLN A 23 -20.89 -28.31 -5.57
N THR A 24 -20.72 -27.37 -4.64
CA THR A 24 -21.27 -27.45 -3.27
C THR A 24 -22.21 -26.30 -2.91
N GLY A 25 -22.19 -25.21 -3.68
CA GLY A 25 -22.91 -23.97 -3.37
C GLY A 25 -22.26 -23.12 -2.28
N ALA A 26 -20.99 -23.39 -1.92
CA ALA A 26 -20.27 -22.59 -0.92
C ALA A 26 -20.20 -21.11 -1.35
N VAL A 27 -20.73 -20.23 -0.50
CA VAL A 27 -20.82 -18.77 -0.79
C VAL A 27 -19.52 -18.01 -0.56
N ASN A 28 -18.57 -18.61 0.14
CA ASN A 28 -17.20 -18.10 0.30
C ASN A 28 -16.22 -19.04 -0.37
N VAL A 29 -15.09 -18.49 -0.82
CA VAL A 29 -13.98 -19.25 -1.39
C VAL A 29 -13.55 -20.34 -0.39
N PRO A 30 -13.57 -21.63 -0.76
CA PRO A 30 -13.02 -22.69 0.07
C PRO A 30 -11.52 -22.50 0.29
N ILE A 31 -11.00 -22.93 1.44
CA ILE A 31 -9.56 -22.90 1.70
C ILE A 31 -8.95 -24.18 1.13
N TYR A 32 -8.32 -24.07 -0.05
CA TYR A 32 -7.61 -25.18 -0.69
C TYR A 32 -6.22 -25.37 -0.08
N ALA A 33 -6.17 -25.96 1.11
CA ALA A 33 -4.96 -26.36 1.83
C ALA A 33 -4.34 -27.63 1.22
N SER A 34 -4.01 -27.58 -0.06
CA SER A 34 -3.38 -28.66 -0.83
C SER A 34 -2.22 -28.09 -1.62
N SER A 35 -1.10 -28.83 -1.66
CA SER A 35 0.11 -28.41 -2.39
C SER A 35 0.08 -28.80 -3.86
N THR A 36 -0.64 -29.86 -4.21
CA THR A 36 -0.68 -30.46 -5.55
C THR A 36 -2.10 -30.88 -5.91
N PHE A 37 -2.41 -30.94 -7.21
CA PHE A 37 -3.72 -31.24 -7.74
C PHE A 37 -3.66 -32.45 -8.68
N ALA A 38 -4.66 -33.34 -8.60
CA ALA A 38 -4.75 -34.49 -9.49
C ALA A 38 -5.01 -34.04 -10.94
N GLN A 39 -4.36 -34.73 -11.89
CA GLN A 39 -4.57 -34.55 -13.33
C GLN A 39 -5.38 -35.74 -13.90
N ASP A 40 -6.14 -35.53 -14.97
CA ASP A 40 -6.92 -36.57 -15.65
C ASP A 40 -6.09 -37.45 -16.60
N GLY A 41 -4.88 -36.98 -16.91
CA GLY A 41 -3.87 -37.58 -17.76
C GLY A 41 -2.58 -36.77 -17.62
N VAL A 42 -1.45 -37.24 -18.16
CA VAL A 42 -0.17 -36.52 -18.06
C VAL A 42 -0.28 -35.18 -18.81
N GLY A 43 -0.25 -34.06 -18.06
CA GLY A 43 -0.41 -32.71 -18.59
C GLY A 43 -1.86 -32.23 -18.69
N GLU A 44 -2.85 -33.07 -18.34
CA GLU A 44 -4.27 -32.74 -18.41
C GLU A 44 -4.76 -32.21 -17.05
N MET A 45 -4.51 -30.92 -16.82
CA MET A 45 -4.86 -30.23 -15.57
C MET A 45 -6.37 -29.99 -15.43
N ARG A 46 -6.89 -30.16 -14.21
CA ARG A 46 -8.26 -29.76 -13.87
C ARG A 46 -8.31 -28.29 -13.50
N ASP A 47 -9.08 -27.51 -14.26
CA ASP A 47 -9.26 -26.06 -14.07
C ASP A 47 -7.93 -25.26 -14.03
N GLY A 48 -6.91 -25.77 -14.74
CA GLY A 48 -5.60 -25.13 -14.85
C GLY A 48 -4.76 -25.16 -13.57
N PHE A 49 -5.04 -26.07 -12.62
CA PHE A 49 -4.22 -26.25 -11.43
C PHE A 49 -3.40 -27.54 -11.49
N GLU A 50 -2.11 -27.43 -11.13
CA GLU A 50 -1.19 -28.55 -10.98
C GLU A 50 -0.46 -28.51 -9.63
N TYR A 51 0.04 -27.34 -9.23
CA TYR A 51 0.86 -27.16 -8.03
C TYR A 51 0.64 -25.77 -7.42
N ALA A 52 0.46 -25.71 -6.09
CA ALA A 52 -0.03 -24.52 -5.38
C ALA A 52 0.89 -23.29 -5.46
N ARG A 53 2.20 -23.50 -5.61
CA ARG A 53 3.14 -22.39 -5.86
C ARG A 53 2.83 -21.70 -7.19
N THR A 54 2.55 -22.48 -8.23
CA THR A 54 2.21 -21.98 -9.56
C THR A 54 0.81 -21.36 -9.59
N GLY A 55 -0.18 -22.00 -8.96
CA GLY A 55 -1.53 -21.47 -8.83
C GLY A 55 -2.34 -22.23 -7.78
N ASN A 56 -3.20 -21.54 -7.04
CA ASN A 56 -4.07 -22.13 -6.02
C ASN A 56 -5.51 -21.58 -6.14
N PRO A 57 -6.57 -22.42 -6.01
CA PRO A 57 -7.95 -21.96 -6.15
C PRO A 57 -8.43 -20.98 -5.07
N THR A 58 -7.69 -20.82 -3.97
CA THR A 58 -7.93 -19.76 -2.97
C THR A 58 -7.25 -18.45 -3.34
N ARG A 59 -6.04 -18.53 -3.94
CA ARG A 59 -5.26 -17.35 -4.34
C ARG A 59 -5.81 -16.69 -5.60
N ARG A 60 -6.28 -17.48 -6.58
CA ARG A 60 -6.83 -16.97 -7.85
C ARG A 60 -8.00 -15.98 -7.63
N PRO A 61 -8.97 -16.25 -6.75
CA PRO A 61 -10.01 -15.27 -6.40
C PRO A 61 -9.50 -14.00 -5.74
N LEU A 62 -8.49 -14.08 -4.85
CA LEU A 62 -7.87 -12.89 -4.25
C LEU A 62 -7.24 -12.00 -5.34
N GLU A 63 -6.47 -12.61 -6.23
CA GLU A 63 -5.83 -11.95 -7.37
C GLU A 63 -6.85 -11.26 -8.28
N ALA A 64 -7.94 -11.95 -8.64
CA ALA A 64 -9.02 -11.38 -9.44
C ALA A 64 -9.79 -10.27 -8.71
N ASN A 65 -10.01 -10.40 -7.40
CA ASN A 65 -10.69 -9.37 -6.61
C ASN A 65 -9.85 -8.08 -6.53
N LEU A 66 -8.55 -8.20 -6.26
CA LEU A 66 -7.63 -7.06 -6.21
C LEU A 66 -7.54 -6.33 -7.55
N ALA A 67 -7.45 -7.08 -8.66
CA ALA A 67 -7.48 -6.50 -10.00
C ALA A 67 -8.76 -5.70 -10.24
N ALA A 68 -9.92 -6.29 -9.94
CA ALA A 68 -11.20 -5.62 -10.08
C ALA A 68 -11.32 -4.35 -9.22
N LEU A 69 -10.78 -4.34 -8.00
CA LEU A 69 -10.86 -3.18 -7.11
C LEU A 69 -10.01 -2.00 -7.59
N GLU A 70 -8.83 -2.25 -8.13
CA GLU A 70 -7.99 -1.22 -8.75
C GLU A 70 -8.49 -0.80 -10.15
N GLY A 71 -9.43 -1.55 -10.72
CA GLY A 71 -9.88 -1.34 -12.10
C GLY A 71 -8.89 -1.83 -13.14
N GLY A 72 -7.95 -2.70 -12.75
CA GLY A 72 -6.99 -3.34 -13.64
C GLY A 72 -7.45 -4.72 -14.12
N THR A 73 -6.69 -5.27 -15.06
CA THR A 73 -6.98 -6.54 -15.73
C THR A 73 -6.35 -7.73 -15.02
N TYR A 74 -5.11 -7.56 -14.54
CA TYR A 74 -4.30 -8.64 -13.98
C TYR A 74 -3.88 -8.33 -12.55
N GLY A 75 -3.99 -9.32 -11.66
CA GLY A 75 -3.57 -9.23 -10.26
C GLY A 75 -2.71 -10.42 -9.86
N ARG A 76 -1.68 -10.18 -9.04
CA ARG A 76 -0.81 -11.21 -8.47
C ARG A 76 -0.61 -11.00 -6.98
N ALA A 77 -0.79 -12.04 -6.18
CA ALA A 77 -0.67 -11.98 -4.74
C ALA A 77 0.65 -12.60 -4.25
N PHE A 78 1.25 -11.99 -3.23
CA PHE A 78 2.58 -12.33 -2.70
C PHE A 78 2.53 -12.50 -1.18
N GLY A 79 3.52 -13.20 -0.62
CA GLY A 79 3.61 -13.44 0.83
C GLY A 79 3.87 -12.18 1.67
N SER A 80 4.18 -11.04 1.06
CA SER A 80 4.29 -9.72 1.71
C SER A 80 4.29 -8.60 0.68
N GLY A 81 4.05 -7.35 1.12
CA GLY A 81 4.27 -6.17 0.28
C GLY A 81 5.70 -6.10 -0.27
N MET A 82 6.70 -6.42 0.57
CA MET A 82 8.10 -6.45 0.14
C MET A 82 8.40 -7.53 -0.90
N ALA A 83 7.70 -8.67 -0.87
CA ALA A 83 7.82 -9.69 -1.91
C ALA A 83 7.17 -9.25 -3.24
N ALA A 84 6.09 -8.47 -3.18
CA ALA A 84 5.52 -7.81 -4.35
C ALA A 84 6.51 -6.77 -4.92
N THR A 85 7.11 -5.94 -4.07
CA THR A 85 8.18 -4.99 -4.44
C THR A 85 9.35 -5.69 -5.13
N ASP A 86 9.89 -6.76 -4.51
CA ASP A 86 11.00 -7.54 -5.08
C ASP A 86 10.64 -8.15 -6.45
N CYS A 87 9.44 -8.72 -6.58
CA CYS A 87 8.96 -9.29 -7.82
C CYS A 87 8.88 -8.23 -8.94
N LEU A 88 8.32 -7.06 -8.63
CA LEU A 88 8.23 -5.96 -9.59
C LEU A 88 9.61 -5.49 -10.03
N LEU A 89 10.51 -5.20 -9.08
CA LEU A 89 11.86 -4.72 -9.38
C LEU A 89 12.63 -5.75 -10.24
N ARG A 90 12.58 -7.04 -9.91
CA ARG A 90 13.24 -8.10 -10.71
C ARG A 90 12.57 -8.35 -12.05
N SER A 91 11.30 -8.05 -12.20
CA SER A 91 10.60 -8.18 -13.48
C SER A 91 11.04 -7.08 -14.44
N ALA A 92 11.07 -5.84 -13.94
CA ALA A 92 11.28 -4.64 -14.76
C ALA A 92 12.74 -4.20 -14.92
N LEU A 93 13.64 -4.58 -14.01
CA LEU A 93 15.01 -4.07 -13.98
C LEU A 93 16.06 -5.16 -14.24
N ARG A 94 17.14 -4.78 -14.90
CA ARG A 94 18.35 -5.57 -15.16
C ARG A 94 19.60 -4.74 -14.80
N PRO A 95 20.76 -5.38 -14.56
CA PRO A 95 21.99 -4.66 -14.26
C PRO A 95 22.28 -3.57 -15.30
N GLY A 96 22.55 -2.36 -14.84
CA GLY A 96 22.72 -1.16 -15.67
C GLY A 96 21.47 -0.30 -15.81
N ASP A 97 20.29 -0.76 -15.38
CA ASP A 97 19.08 0.04 -15.36
C ASP A 97 19.04 1.00 -14.16
N HIS A 98 18.23 2.04 -14.30
CA HIS A 98 18.00 3.08 -13.30
C HIS A 98 16.52 3.17 -12.90
N LEU A 99 16.24 3.56 -11.66
CA LEU A 99 14.89 3.98 -11.23
C LEU A 99 14.89 5.27 -10.41
N VAL A 100 13.83 6.06 -10.55
CA VAL A 100 13.54 7.19 -9.67
C VAL A 100 12.69 6.70 -8.50
N ILE A 101 13.00 7.11 -7.28
CA ILE A 101 12.25 6.74 -6.06
C ILE A 101 11.87 7.99 -5.25
N PRO A 102 10.88 7.91 -4.34
CA PRO A 102 10.55 9.02 -3.44
C PRO A 102 11.72 9.34 -2.51
N ASN A 103 11.91 10.62 -2.19
CA ASN A 103 12.83 11.08 -1.15
C ASN A 103 12.26 10.94 0.29
N ASP A 104 11.15 10.25 0.43
CA ASP A 104 10.49 9.91 1.69
C ASP A 104 9.67 8.61 1.56
N ALA A 105 10.22 7.63 0.83
CA ALA A 105 9.60 6.33 0.65
C ALA A 105 9.58 5.51 1.95
N TYR A 106 8.67 4.53 2.03
CA TYR A 106 8.73 3.49 3.06
C TYR A 106 10.16 2.91 3.21
N GLY A 107 10.69 2.96 4.44
CA GLY A 107 12.06 2.53 4.74
C GLY A 107 12.42 1.10 4.28
N GLY A 108 11.44 0.18 4.22
CA GLY A 108 11.65 -1.16 3.69
C GLY A 108 11.96 -1.17 2.18
N THR A 109 11.26 -0.36 1.39
CA THR A 109 11.48 -0.19 -0.05
C THR A 109 12.86 0.40 -0.31
N PHE A 110 13.20 1.50 0.38
CA PHE A 110 14.52 2.10 0.29
C PHE A 110 15.63 1.11 0.64
N ARG A 111 15.50 0.38 1.75
CA ARG A 111 16.49 -0.61 2.18
C ARG A 111 16.68 -1.72 1.15
N LEU A 112 15.61 -2.21 0.53
CA LEU A 112 15.70 -3.24 -0.51
C LEU A 112 16.49 -2.70 -1.71
N ILE A 113 16.15 -1.51 -2.19
CA ILE A 113 16.80 -0.90 -3.35
C ILE A 113 18.28 -0.61 -3.05
N ASP A 114 18.55 0.16 -1.99
CA ASP A 114 19.89 0.65 -1.65
C ASP A 114 20.84 -0.45 -1.18
N LYS A 115 20.35 -1.43 -0.40
CA LYS A 115 21.21 -2.45 0.20
C LYS A 115 21.24 -3.76 -0.59
N VAL A 116 20.29 -4.02 -1.50
CA VAL A 116 20.28 -5.23 -2.32
C VAL A 116 20.48 -4.90 -3.79
N PHE A 117 19.58 -4.14 -4.41
CA PHE A 117 19.58 -3.96 -5.87
C PHE A 117 20.79 -3.16 -6.40
N THR A 118 21.37 -2.25 -5.60
CA THR A 118 22.66 -1.61 -5.95
C THR A 118 23.80 -2.61 -6.10
N GLN A 119 23.84 -3.68 -5.28
CA GLN A 119 24.83 -4.75 -5.39
C GLN A 119 24.64 -5.60 -6.66
N TRP A 120 23.45 -5.53 -7.26
CA TRP A 120 23.08 -6.21 -8.51
C TRP A 120 23.20 -5.27 -9.72
N GLY A 121 23.79 -4.08 -9.54
CA GLY A 121 24.05 -3.12 -10.61
C GLY A 121 22.84 -2.28 -11.01
N ILE A 122 21.82 -2.16 -10.16
CA ILE A 122 20.73 -1.20 -10.36
C ILE A 122 21.10 0.15 -9.73
N GLU A 123 20.92 1.22 -10.48
CA GLU A 123 21.13 2.59 -10.01
C GLU A 123 19.81 3.22 -9.59
N TYR A 124 19.82 4.18 -8.67
CA TYR A 124 18.62 4.94 -8.32
C TYR A 124 18.91 6.41 -8.07
N THR A 125 17.89 7.26 -8.22
CA THR A 125 17.90 8.67 -7.83
C THR A 125 16.66 8.98 -6.99
N PRO A 126 16.80 9.46 -5.74
CA PRO A 126 15.65 9.95 -4.98
C PRO A 126 15.20 11.32 -5.52
N ALA A 127 13.89 11.55 -5.55
CA ALA A 127 13.26 12.83 -5.90
C ALA A 127 11.97 13.05 -5.09
N ALA A 128 11.60 14.29 -4.77
CA ALA A 128 10.36 14.58 -4.07
C ALA A 128 9.15 14.32 -4.97
N VAL A 129 8.19 13.49 -4.50
CA VAL A 129 7.00 13.12 -5.32
C VAL A 129 6.10 14.32 -5.62
N ASN A 130 6.18 15.39 -4.83
CA ASN A 130 5.44 16.63 -5.01
C ASN A 130 6.19 17.68 -5.86
N ASP A 131 7.41 17.39 -6.33
CA ASP A 131 8.20 18.25 -7.22
C ASP A 131 8.36 17.59 -8.59
N LEU A 132 7.49 17.99 -9.53
CA LEU A 132 7.48 17.46 -10.89
C LEU A 132 8.77 17.78 -11.66
N ASP A 133 9.43 18.90 -11.36
CA ASP A 133 10.66 19.29 -12.04
C ASP A 133 11.84 18.46 -11.52
N GLU A 134 11.88 18.18 -10.22
CA GLU A 134 12.87 17.28 -9.62
C GLU A 134 12.74 15.85 -10.18
N VAL A 135 11.52 15.30 -10.25
CA VAL A 135 11.29 13.98 -10.84
C VAL A 135 11.72 13.94 -12.30
N ARG A 136 11.39 14.98 -13.08
CA ARG A 136 11.81 15.06 -14.50
C ARG A 136 13.33 15.15 -14.64
N ALA A 137 13.99 15.91 -13.78
CA ALA A 137 15.45 16.04 -13.78
C ALA A 137 16.17 14.76 -13.33
N ALA A 138 15.52 13.92 -12.52
CA ALA A 138 16.05 12.63 -12.09
C ALA A 138 16.02 11.55 -13.18
N LEU A 139 15.27 11.75 -14.27
CA LEU A 139 15.24 10.84 -15.41
C LEU A 139 16.59 10.80 -16.12
N ARG A 140 17.01 9.57 -16.47
CA ARG A 140 18.22 9.22 -17.23
C ARG A 140 17.87 8.35 -18.43
N PRO A 141 18.72 8.26 -19.46
CA PRO A 141 18.47 7.39 -20.63
C PRO A 141 18.27 5.90 -20.31
N ASN A 142 18.79 5.42 -19.18
CA ASN A 142 18.62 4.05 -18.68
C ASN A 142 17.52 3.92 -17.61
N THR A 143 16.69 4.95 -17.39
CA THR A 143 15.59 4.86 -16.42
C THR A 143 14.50 3.95 -16.94
N LYS A 144 14.08 2.99 -16.13
CA LYS A 144 13.01 2.04 -16.48
C LYS A 144 11.78 2.18 -15.61
N LEU A 145 11.94 2.67 -14.38
CA LEU A 145 10.84 2.89 -13.46
C LEU A 145 10.91 4.28 -12.84
N VAL A 146 9.75 4.91 -12.70
CA VAL A 146 9.49 5.96 -11.73
C VAL A 146 8.60 5.33 -10.66
N TRP A 147 9.12 5.21 -9.44
CA TRP A 147 8.38 4.69 -8.30
C TRP A 147 7.86 5.85 -7.47
N ILE A 148 6.56 5.84 -7.13
CA ILE A 148 5.98 6.79 -6.20
C ILE A 148 5.17 6.08 -5.11
N GLU A 149 5.05 6.74 -3.97
CA GLU A 149 4.15 6.40 -2.88
C GLU A 149 3.32 7.66 -2.62
N THR A 150 1.99 7.57 -2.58
CA THR A 150 1.16 8.77 -2.34
C THR A 150 -0.19 8.42 -1.71
N PRO A 151 -0.49 8.92 -0.49
CA PRO A 151 0.39 9.69 0.41
C PRO A 151 1.62 8.89 0.89
N THR A 152 2.75 9.56 1.13
CA THR A 152 4.00 8.92 1.57
C THR A 152 4.03 8.59 3.07
N ASN A 153 4.77 7.56 3.46
CA ASN A 153 4.98 7.18 4.86
C ASN A 153 6.33 7.72 5.39
N PRO A 154 6.38 8.52 6.47
CA PRO A 154 5.27 8.99 7.32
C PRO A 154 4.82 10.43 7.02
N LEU A 155 5.43 11.12 6.06
CA LEU A 155 5.25 12.57 5.88
C LEU A 155 3.95 12.97 5.16
N LEU A 156 3.27 11.99 4.57
CA LEU A 156 2.01 12.15 3.82
C LEU A 156 2.13 13.10 2.62
N ASN A 157 3.32 13.24 2.04
CA ASN A 157 3.53 14.01 0.81
C ASN A 157 2.68 13.43 -0.34
N ILE A 158 2.20 14.33 -1.20
CA ILE A 158 1.28 13.98 -2.29
C ILE A 158 1.95 14.19 -3.64
N GLY A 159 2.00 13.12 -4.44
CA GLY A 159 2.39 13.19 -5.84
C GLY A 159 1.15 13.22 -6.74
N ASP A 160 1.16 14.11 -7.73
CA ASP A 160 0.13 14.17 -8.77
C ASP A 160 0.32 13.00 -9.75
N ILE A 161 -0.46 11.93 -9.58
CA ILE A 161 -0.24 10.66 -10.29
C ILE A 161 -0.27 10.86 -11.81
N ALA A 162 -1.23 11.63 -12.31
CA ALA A 162 -1.38 11.86 -13.75
C ALA A 162 -0.19 12.64 -14.33
N ALA A 163 0.25 13.69 -13.64
CA ALA A 163 1.41 14.46 -14.09
C ALA A 163 2.72 13.66 -14.02
N LEU A 164 2.86 12.81 -13.00
CA LEU A 164 4.03 11.94 -12.84
C LEU A 164 4.03 10.79 -13.88
N ALA A 165 2.85 10.30 -14.28
CA ALA A 165 2.71 9.33 -15.36
C ALA A 165 3.21 9.93 -16.68
N ASP A 166 2.76 11.15 -17.02
CA ASP A 166 3.21 11.87 -18.22
C ASP A 166 4.74 12.04 -18.24
N ILE A 167 5.34 12.36 -17.09
CA ILE A 167 6.80 12.50 -16.96
C ILE A 167 7.49 11.15 -17.17
N ALA A 168 7.03 10.09 -16.50
CA ALA A 168 7.60 8.75 -16.62
C ALA A 168 7.55 8.26 -18.07
N HIS A 169 6.39 8.35 -18.72
CA HIS A 169 6.18 7.88 -20.09
C HIS A 169 6.96 8.69 -21.12
N THR A 170 7.13 10.01 -20.92
CA THR A 170 8.02 10.84 -21.75
C THR A 170 9.48 10.38 -21.67
N GLY A 171 9.88 9.81 -20.53
CA GLY A 171 11.20 9.23 -20.31
C GLY A 171 11.36 7.77 -20.74
N ASP A 172 10.37 7.16 -21.41
CA ASP A 172 10.34 5.71 -21.72
C ASP A 172 10.47 4.83 -20.45
N ALA A 173 9.95 5.33 -19.33
CA ALA A 173 9.90 4.63 -18.04
C ALA A 173 8.45 4.32 -17.66
N LYS A 174 8.25 3.28 -16.85
CA LYS A 174 6.94 2.91 -16.30
C LYS A 174 6.70 3.62 -14.98
N LEU A 175 5.47 4.07 -14.72
CA LEU A 175 5.06 4.58 -13.43
C LEU A 175 4.55 3.44 -12.53
N VAL A 176 5.15 3.31 -11.36
CA VAL A 176 4.71 2.41 -10.29
C VAL A 176 4.16 3.24 -9.15
N VAL A 177 2.96 2.90 -8.68
CA VAL A 177 2.35 3.54 -7.51
C VAL A 177 2.17 2.52 -6.39
N ASP A 178 2.88 2.71 -5.27
CA ASP A 178 2.52 2.06 -4.01
C ASP A 178 1.28 2.75 -3.44
N ASN A 179 0.15 2.06 -3.52
CA ASN A 179 -1.18 2.58 -3.16
C ASN A 179 -1.63 2.08 -1.78
N THR A 180 -0.70 1.59 -0.96
CA THR A 180 -0.98 0.97 0.34
C THR A 180 -1.76 1.91 1.28
N PHE A 181 -1.39 3.19 1.36
CA PHE A 181 -1.99 4.15 2.31
C PHE A 181 -3.40 4.58 1.92
N ALA A 182 -3.65 4.79 0.63
CA ALA A 182 -4.97 5.17 0.15
C ALA A 182 -5.92 3.96 0.08
N SER A 183 -5.39 2.77 -0.23
CA SER A 183 -6.14 1.58 -0.64
C SER A 183 -6.92 1.80 -1.95
N PRO A 184 -7.37 0.74 -2.64
CA PRO A 184 -8.16 0.90 -3.87
C PRO A 184 -9.49 1.62 -3.64
N TYR A 185 -9.95 1.76 -2.39
CA TYR A 185 -11.20 2.47 -2.09
C TYR A 185 -11.06 3.98 -2.25
N LEU A 186 -9.92 4.55 -1.87
CA LEU A 186 -9.72 6.00 -1.91
C LEU A 186 -9.04 6.46 -3.18
N GLN A 187 -8.19 5.66 -3.79
CA GLN A 187 -7.40 6.07 -4.96
C GLN A 187 -7.24 4.88 -5.91
N GLN A 188 -7.38 5.11 -7.22
CA GLN A 188 -7.23 4.08 -8.26
C GLN A 188 -6.17 4.52 -9.30
N PRO A 189 -4.87 4.33 -9.01
CA PRO A 189 -3.80 4.93 -9.82
C PRO A 189 -3.75 4.47 -11.29
N LEU A 190 -4.21 3.25 -11.61
CA LEU A 190 -4.27 2.78 -13.01
C LEU A 190 -5.14 3.70 -13.88
N SER A 191 -6.25 4.19 -13.33
CA SER A 191 -7.14 5.14 -14.02
C SER A 191 -6.51 6.53 -14.24
N LEU A 192 -5.37 6.79 -13.59
CA LEU A 192 -4.62 8.04 -13.64
C LEU A 192 -3.30 7.90 -14.43
N GLY A 193 -3.07 6.77 -15.09
CA GLY A 193 -1.90 6.55 -15.95
C GLY A 193 -0.76 5.76 -15.33
N ALA A 194 -0.91 5.22 -14.12
CA ALA A 194 0.06 4.27 -13.59
C ALA A 194 0.09 2.97 -14.41
N ASP A 195 1.27 2.39 -14.61
CA ASP A 195 1.42 1.09 -15.28
C ASP A 195 1.26 -0.08 -14.30
N VAL A 196 1.65 0.13 -13.04
CA VAL A 196 1.56 -0.89 -11.98
C VAL A 196 1.12 -0.24 -10.67
N VAL A 197 0.17 -0.89 -10.00
CA VAL A 197 -0.19 -0.59 -8.61
C VAL A 197 0.31 -1.69 -7.69
N LEU A 198 0.96 -1.28 -6.61
CA LEU A 198 1.42 -2.18 -5.56
C LEU A 198 0.64 -1.94 -4.26
N HIS A 199 0.43 -3.02 -3.51
CA HIS A 199 -0.08 -2.96 -2.15
C HIS A 199 0.73 -3.83 -1.20
N SER A 200 0.92 -3.36 0.03
CA SER A 200 1.00 -4.23 1.20
C SER A 200 -0.42 -4.52 1.67
N THR A 201 -0.92 -5.73 1.37
CA THR A 201 -2.25 -6.14 1.82
C THR A 201 -2.33 -6.35 3.34
N THR A 202 -1.18 -6.38 4.01
CA THR A 202 -1.03 -6.35 5.46
C THR A 202 -1.78 -5.19 6.13
N LYS A 203 -1.97 -4.08 5.40
CA LYS A 203 -2.53 -2.84 5.92
C LYS A 203 -4.04 -2.82 5.73
N TYR A 204 -4.61 -1.76 5.16
CA TYR A 204 -6.05 -1.55 5.05
C TYR A 204 -6.80 -2.68 4.33
N ILE A 205 -6.20 -3.33 3.33
CA ILE A 205 -6.83 -4.42 2.56
C ILE A 205 -7.18 -5.60 3.48
N GLY A 206 -6.19 -6.14 4.21
CA GLY A 206 -6.41 -7.16 5.23
C GLY A 206 -7.17 -6.58 6.42
N GLY A 207 -6.72 -5.44 6.95
CA GLY A 207 -7.48 -4.54 7.82
C GLY A 207 -7.65 -4.99 9.27
N HIS A 208 -7.08 -6.12 9.67
CA HIS A 208 -7.29 -6.72 11.00
C HIS A 208 -5.97 -7.13 11.68
N SER A 209 -4.83 -6.65 11.15
CA SER A 209 -3.50 -6.86 11.73
C SER A 209 -3.13 -8.33 12.00
N ASP A 210 -3.66 -9.26 11.20
CA ASP A 210 -3.55 -10.71 11.41
C ASP A 210 -2.93 -11.46 10.21
N VAL A 211 -2.68 -10.77 9.09
CA VAL A 211 -2.13 -11.36 7.87
C VAL A 211 -1.11 -10.45 7.21
N VAL A 212 0.08 -10.98 6.90
CA VAL A 212 1.06 -10.30 6.05
C VAL A 212 0.84 -10.71 4.60
N GLY A 213 0.81 -9.75 3.69
CA GLY A 213 0.63 -10.02 2.27
C GLY A 213 0.96 -8.83 1.37
N GLY A 214 1.04 -9.09 0.07
CA GLY A 214 1.28 -8.07 -0.95
C GLY A 214 0.57 -8.39 -2.26
N ALA A 215 0.45 -7.37 -3.11
CA ALA A 215 -0.16 -7.51 -4.41
C ALA A 215 0.48 -6.59 -5.46
N LEU A 216 0.47 -7.04 -6.71
CA LEU A 216 0.70 -6.23 -7.90
C LEU A 216 -0.55 -6.28 -8.78
N VAL A 217 -0.95 -5.13 -9.33
CA VAL A 217 -2.04 -5.02 -10.31
C VAL A 217 -1.55 -4.23 -11.52
N THR A 218 -1.89 -4.68 -12.73
CA THR A 218 -1.54 -4.04 -14.00
C THR A 218 -2.56 -4.36 -15.10
N ASP A 219 -2.57 -3.57 -16.16
CA ASP A 219 -3.27 -3.87 -17.41
C ASP A 219 -2.36 -4.46 -18.50
N GLU A 220 -1.05 -4.51 -18.25
CA GLU A 220 -0.08 -4.99 -19.24
C GLU A 220 0.18 -6.49 -19.10
N GLU A 221 -0.25 -7.28 -20.08
CA GLU A 221 -0.07 -8.74 -20.11
C GLU A 221 1.40 -9.18 -20.02
N ALA A 222 2.31 -8.40 -20.62
CA ALA A 222 3.75 -8.68 -20.57
C ALA A 222 4.30 -8.55 -19.13
N LEU A 223 3.84 -7.56 -18.37
CA LEU A 223 4.19 -7.40 -16.95
C LEU A 223 3.56 -8.51 -16.11
N ASP A 224 2.28 -8.83 -16.31
CA ASP A 224 1.63 -9.95 -15.60
C ASP A 224 2.37 -11.27 -15.83
N THR A 225 2.78 -11.55 -17.07
CA THR A 225 3.55 -12.74 -17.42
C THR A 225 4.89 -12.78 -16.69
N ALA A 226 5.60 -11.65 -16.62
CA ALA A 226 6.85 -11.54 -15.88
C ALA A 226 6.65 -11.72 -14.36
N PHE A 227 5.59 -11.13 -13.80
CA PHE A 227 5.21 -11.30 -12.40
C PHE A 227 4.88 -12.75 -12.08
N ALA A 228 4.08 -13.42 -12.92
CA ALA A 228 3.70 -14.82 -12.78
C ALA A 228 4.93 -15.75 -12.81
N PHE A 229 5.87 -15.47 -13.73
CA PHE A 229 7.10 -16.23 -13.84
C PHE A 229 7.94 -16.15 -12.55
N LEU A 230 8.10 -14.96 -11.97
CA LEU A 230 8.84 -14.79 -10.71
C LEU A 230 8.06 -15.25 -9.48
N GLN A 231 6.75 -15.02 -9.41
CA GLN A 231 5.87 -15.53 -8.35
C GLN A 231 6.04 -17.06 -8.24
N ASN A 232 6.04 -17.75 -9.39
CA ASN A 232 6.29 -19.17 -9.46
C ASN A 232 7.75 -19.52 -9.15
N GLY A 233 8.71 -18.97 -9.90
CA GLY A 233 10.11 -19.38 -9.87
C GLY A 233 10.85 -19.04 -8.57
N ALA A 234 10.59 -17.86 -8.01
CA ALA A 234 11.16 -17.44 -6.73
C ALA A 234 10.29 -17.87 -5.53
N GLY A 235 9.00 -18.13 -5.74
CA GLY A 235 8.14 -18.82 -4.78
C GLY A 235 7.66 -17.99 -3.60
N ALA A 236 7.70 -16.66 -3.67
CA ALA A 236 7.23 -15.77 -2.60
C ALA A 236 5.69 -15.62 -2.60
N VAL A 237 4.97 -16.75 -2.57
CA VAL A 237 3.51 -16.83 -2.64
C VAL A 237 2.85 -16.83 -1.25
N PRO A 238 1.62 -16.28 -1.10
CA PRO A 238 0.89 -16.35 0.15
C PRO A 238 0.36 -17.77 0.39
N GLY A 239 0.19 -18.14 1.66
CA GLY A 239 -0.55 -19.35 2.04
C GLY A 239 -2.04 -19.23 1.68
N PRO A 240 -2.76 -20.33 1.45
CA PRO A 240 -4.19 -20.28 1.13
C PRO A 240 -5.03 -19.74 2.30
N PHE A 241 -4.59 -19.92 3.55
CA PHE A 241 -5.25 -19.33 4.72
C PHE A 241 -5.10 -17.80 4.75
N ASP A 242 -3.90 -17.28 4.47
CA ASP A 242 -3.63 -15.84 4.38
C ASP A 242 -4.41 -15.19 3.24
N ALA A 243 -4.48 -15.87 2.08
CA ALA A 243 -5.28 -15.40 0.96
C ALA A 243 -6.77 -15.31 1.32
N PHE A 244 -7.29 -16.31 2.04
CA PHE A 244 -8.67 -16.30 2.55
C PHE A 244 -8.91 -15.19 3.57
N LEU A 245 -8.01 -14.98 4.54
CA LEU A 245 -8.12 -13.91 5.55
C LEU A 245 -8.08 -12.53 4.90
N THR A 246 -7.19 -12.34 3.92
CA THR A 246 -7.13 -11.10 3.13
C THR A 246 -8.46 -10.86 2.39
N LEU A 247 -8.99 -11.87 1.69
CA LEU A 247 -10.32 -11.80 1.05
C LEU A 247 -11.42 -11.46 2.05
N ARG A 248 -11.41 -12.06 3.25
CA ARG A 248 -12.37 -11.77 4.31
C ARG A 248 -12.29 -10.29 4.73
N GLY A 249 -11.09 -9.76 4.90
CA GLY A 249 -10.84 -8.37 5.28
C GLY A 249 -11.29 -7.36 4.22
N ILE A 250 -11.04 -7.66 2.94
CA ILE A 250 -11.38 -6.78 1.81
C ILE A 250 -12.88 -6.47 1.75
N LYS A 251 -13.74 -7.43 2.12
CA LYS A 251 -15.21 -7.27 2.07
C LYS A 251 -15.71 -6.09 2.92
N THR A 252 -14.96 -5.67 3.93
CA THR A 252 -15.31 -4.53 4.79
C THR A 252 -14.47 -3.28 4.52
N LEU A 253 -13.62 -3.28 3.49
CA LEU A 253 -12.68 -2.18 3.21
C LEU A 253 -13.39 -0.83 3.08
N ALA A 254 -14.46 -0.74 2.28
CA ALA A 254 -15.17 0.52 2.07
C ALA A 254 -15.72 1.10 3.38
N VAL A 255 -16.44 0.29 4.18
CA VAL A 255 -17.03 0.76 5.44
C VAL A 255 -15.98 1.09 6.50
N ARG A 256 -14.84 0.37 6.51
CA ARG A 256 -13.71 0.69 7.39
C ARG A 256 -13.04 2.00 6.97
N MET A 257 -12.77 2.20 5.69
CA MET A 257 -12.09 3.39 5.20
C MET A 257 -12.91 4.67 5.36
N GLU A 258 -14.24 4.60 5.25
CA GLU A 258 -15.11 5.73 5.62
C GLU A 258 -14.92 6.10 7.10
N ARG A 259 -14.99 5.11 8.00
CA ARG A 259 -14.83 5.36 9.43
C ARG A 259 -13.42 5.83 9.80
N HIS A 260 -12.38 5.27 9.20
CA HIS A 260 -11.00 5.74 9.36
C HIS A 260 -10.87 7.21 8.98
N SER A 261 -11.44 7.61 7.84
CA SER A 261 -11.40 9.00 7.37
C SER A 261 -12.21 9.92 8.27
N ASP A 262 -13.44 9.53 8.66
CA ASP A 262 -14.28 10.29 9.60
C ASP A 262 -13.58 10.56 10.94
N ASN A 263 -12.91 9.54 11.49
CA ASN A 263 -12.20 9.65 12.74
C ASN A 263 -10.95 10.52 12.58
N ALA A 264 -10.19 10.33 11.50
CA ALA A 264 -8.98 11.10 11.23
C ALA A 264 -9.28 12.60 11.07
N GLU A 265 -10.31 12.96 10.30
CA GLU A 265 -10.72 14.36 10.10
C GLU A 265 -11.07 15.05 11.44
N LYS A 266 -11.79 14.38 12.34
CA LYS A 266 -12.08 14.92 13.68
C LYS A 266 -10.83 15.11 14.54
N ILE A 267 -9.89 14.18 14.47
CA ILE A 267 -8.61 14.28 15.19
C ILE A 267 -7.78 15.44 14.62
N VAL A 268 -7.74 15.58 13.30
CA VAL A 268 -7.07 16.70 12.62
C VAL A 268 -7.66 18.03 13.05
N ASP A 269 -8.99 18.16 13.12
CA ASP A 269 -9.66 19.36 13.61
C ASP A 269 -9.27 19.70 15.05
N ALA A 270 -9.17 18.70 15.93
CA ALA A 270 -8.79 18.89 17.33
C ALA A 270 -7.31 19.24 17.53
N LEU A 271 -6.42 18.71 16.68
CA LEU A 271 -4.98 18.96 16.75
C LEU A 271 -4.57 20.24 16.03
N SER A 272 -5.36 20.71 15.06
CA SER A 272 -5.13 21.95 14.32
C SER A 272 -5.25 23.16 15.26
N GLY A 273 -4.11 23.77 15.59
CA GLY A 273 -4.03 24.88 16.54
C GLY A 273 -3.85 24.48 18.01
N HIS A 274 -3.68 23.18 18.30
CA HIS A 274 -3.37 22.73 19.65
C HIS A 274 -1.95 23.16 20.06
N LYS A 275 -1.79 23.78 21.24
CA LYS A 275 -0.52 24.37 21.71
C LYS A 275 0.68 23.41 21.77
N ALA A 276 0.44 22.11 21.89
CA ALA A 276 1.49 21.09 21.93
C ALA A 276 1.93 20.61 20.54
N VAL A 277 1.20 20.98 19.48
CA VAL A 277 1.42 20.54 18.10
C VAL A 277 1.89 21.74 17.27
N THR A 278 3.06 21.61 16.63
CA THR A 278 3.60 22.64 15.74
C THR A 278 3.13 22.48 14.32
N GLN A 279 2.83 21.24 13.90
CA GLN A 279 2.38 20.94 12.55
C GLN A 279 1.53 19.68 12.55
N VAL A 280 0.41 19.72 11.82
CA VAL A 280 -0.38 18.54 11.44
C VAL A 280 -0.13 18.27 9.97
N LEU A 281 0.30 17.06 9.66
CA LEU A 281 0.44 16.54 8.30
C LEU A 281 -0.79 15.68 8.04
N TYR A 282 -1.68 16.16 7.18
CA TYR A 282 -2.85 15.45 6.72
C TYR A 282 -3.26 15.98 5.33
N PRO A 283 -3.45 15.12 4.31
CA PRO A 283 -3.74 15.58 2.94
C PRO A 283 -5.03 16.39 2.81
N GLY A 284 -5.97 16.25 3.75
CA GLY A 284 -7.24 16.97 3.76
C GLY A 284 -7.17 18.42 4.23
N LEU A 285 -6.04 18.87 4.77
CA LEU A 285 -5.86 20.28 5.15
C LEU A 285 -5.52 21.12 3.92
N ASP A 286 -6.22 22.24 3.71
CA ASP A 286 -5.95 23.19 2.59
C ASP A 286 -4.48 23.67 2.57
N SER A 287 -3.84 23.76 3.74
CA SER A 287 -2.45 24.15 3.89
C SER A 287 -1.44 23.03 3.60
N HIS A 288 -1.90 21.79 3.40
CA HIS A 288 -1.02 20.65 3.15
C HIS A 288 -0.41 20.74 1.76
N PRO A 289 0.93 20.62 1.62
CA PRO A 289 1.56 20.55 0.30
C PRO A 289 0.95 19.43 -0.56
N GLY A 290 0.39 19.80 -1.71
CA GLY A 290 -0.28 18.86 -2.61
C GLY A 290 -1.73 18.53 -2.25
N HIS A 291 -2.39 19.30 -1.37
CA HIS A 291 -3.82 19.16 -1.09
C HIS A 291 -4.67 19.13 -2.37
N GLU A 292 -4.44 20.05 -3.32
CA GLU A 292 -5.18 20.09 -4.58
C GLU A 292 -5.03 18.78 -5.39
N ALA A 293 -3.83 18.18 -5.39
CA ALA A 293 -3.58 16.90 -6.03
C ALA A 293 -4.31 15.76 -5.29
N ALA A 294 -4.31 15.76 -3.96
CA ALA A 294 -5.05 14.79 -3.17
C ALA A 294 -6.57 14.90 -3.42
N ALA A 295 -7.12 16.11 -3.38
CA ALA A 295 -8.55 16.36 -3.55
C ALA A 295 -9.07 15.96 -4.94
N LYS A 296 -8.23 16.05 -5.99
CA LYS A 296 -8.62 15.61 -7.34
C LYS A 296 -8.48 14.11 -7.56
N GLN A 297 -7.55 13.43 -6.87
CA GLN A 297 -7.20 12.02 -7.16
C GLN A 297 -7.65 11.02 -6.08
N MET A 298 -8.03 11.50 -4.90
CA MET A 298 -8.48 10.69 -3.78
C MET A 298 -9.96 10.97 -3.46
N ARG A 299 -10.74 9.92 -3.19
CA ARG A 299 -12.15 10.01 -2.75
C ARG A 299 -12.28 10.70 -1.39
N ARG A 300 -11.35 10.41 -0.47
CA ARG A 300 -11.16 11.01 0.86
C ARG A 300 -9.69 10.94 1.22
N PHE A 301 -9.29 11.62 2.30
CA PHE A 301 -7.89 11.86 2.63
C PHE A 301 -7.24 10.79 3.54
N GLY A 302 -7.98 9.73 3.89
CA GLY A 302 -7.45 8.54 4.56
C GLY A 302 -7.40 8.63 6.09
N GLY A 303 -6.93 7.54 6.71
CA GLY A 303 -6.88 7.36 8.17
C GLY A 303 -5.53 7.61 8.83
N MET A 304 -4.56 8.12 8.08
CA MET A 304 -3.20 8.37 8.56
C MET A 304 -3.02 9.85 8.88
N ILE A 305 -2.43 10.15 10.04
CA ILE A 305 -2.07 11.50 10.45
C ILE A 305 -0.63 11.45 10.93
N SER A 306 0.16 12.47 10.61
CA SER A 306 1.42 12.71 11.31
C SER A 306 1.40 14.07 11.98
N VAL A 307 1.99 14.18 13.15
CA VAL A 307 2.07 15.45 13.91
C VAL A 307 3.48 15.70 14.39
N ARG A 308 3.87 16.99 14.42
CA ARG A 308 5.13 17.44 15.02
C ARG A 308 4.85 18.12 16.35
N LEU A 309 5.65 17.79 17.37
CA LEU A 309 5.40 18.16 18.76
C LEU A 309 6.28 19.35 19.18
N ALA A 310 5.68 20.37 19.78
CA ALA A 310 6.37 21.62 20.18
C ALA A 310 7.49 21.40 21.22
N GLY A 311 7.36 20.35 22.05
CA GLY A 311 8.38 19.96 23.03
C GLY A 311 9.52 19.10 22.45
N GLY A 312 9.59 18.98 21.11
CA GLY A 312 10.59 18.19 20.41
C GLY A 312 10.48 16.69 20.68
N ARG A 313 11.60 15.98 20.49
CA ARG A 313 11.67 14.52 20.62
C ARG A 313 11.12 13.95 21.91
N GLN A 314 11.42 14.56 23.06
CA GLN A 314 10.95 14.01 24.33
C GLN A 314 9.42 14.08 24.43
N ALA A 315 8.80 15.15 23.93
CA ALA A 315 7.34 15.25 23.89
C ALA A 315 6.72 14.24 22.93
N ALA A 316 7.35 13.98 21.77
CA ALA A 316 6.93 12.93 20.84
C ALA A 316 6.97 11.53 21.49
N LEU A 317 8.07 11.20 22.18
CA LEU A 317 8.21 9.92 22.90
C LEU A 317 7.21 9.79 24.05
N ASP A 318 7.00 10.85 24.82
CA ASP A 318 6.03 10.87 25.91
C ASP A 318 4.60 10.70 25.39
N PHE A 319 4.24 11.37 24.29
CA PHE A 319 2.93 11.23 23.66
C PHE A 319 2.67 9.79 23.23
N CYS A 320 3.62 9.16 22.52
CA CYS A 320 3.55 7.74 22.13
C CYS A 320 3.39 6.77 23.31
N LYS A 321 3.88 7.14 24.50
CA LYS A 321 3.85 6.29 25.70
C LYS A 321 2.59 6.47 26.54
N ARG A 322 1.96 7.63 26.49
CA ARG A 322 0.87 8.02 27.40
C ARG A 322 -0.53 7.66 26.89
N THR A 323 -0.68 7.36 25.61
CA THR A 323 -1.96 6.91 25.07
C THR A 323 -2.40 5.59 25.71
N GLU A 324 -3.69 5.49 26.03
CA GLU A 324 -4.32 4.32 26.66
C GLU A 324 -5.15 3.50 25.64
N ILE A 325 -5.54 4.11 24.52
CA ILE A 325 -6.26 3.45 23.42
C ILE A 325 -5.33 3.22 22.24
N PHE A 326 -4.61 4.26 21.79
CA PHE A 326 -3.63 4.09 20.74
C PHE A 326 -2.51 3.15 21.22
N THR A 327 -2.37 2.02 20.55
CA THR A 327 -1.34 1.03 20.89
C THR A 327 -0.02 1.44 20.25
N LEU A 328 1.04 1.54 21.06
CA LEU A 328 2.40 1.75 20.57
C LEU A 328 2.90 0.51 19.82
N ALA A 329 2.82 0.54 18.50
CA ALA A 329 3.24 -0.55 17.64
C ALA A 329 3.64 -0.06 16.25
N GLU A 330 4.51 -0.82 15.59
CA GLU A 330 4.72 -0.66 14.15
C GLU A 330 3.47 -1.17 13.39
N SER A 331 3.40 -0.81 12.10
CA SER A 331 2.25 -1.05 11.22
C SER A 331 1.14 0.01 11.29
N LEU A 332 0.08 -0.21 10.52
CA LEU A 332 -1.03 0.72 10.29
C LEU A 332 -2.19 0.02 9.56
N GLY A 333 -3.35 0.67 9.55
CA GLY A 333 -4.52 0.30 8.76
C GLY A 333 -5.31 -0.91 9.27
N GLY A 334 -5.00 -1.37 10.48
CA GLY A 334 -5.87 -2.25 11.27
C GLY A 334 -7.11 -1.51 11.76
N VAL A 335 -8.06 -2.25 12.35
CA VAL A 335 -9.27 -1.67 12.95
C VAL A 335 -8.96 -0.91 14.24
N GLU A 336 -7.89 -1.30 14.92
CA GLU A 336 -7.33 -0.66 16.10
C GLU A 336 -6.45 0.54 15.76
N SER A 337 -6.51 1.54 16.63
CA SER A 337 -5.68 2.74 16.57
C SER A 337 -4.24 2.43 17.01
N LEU A 338 -3.26 2.79 16.17
CA LEU A 338 -1.84 2.60 16.44
C LEU A 338 -1.08 3.93 16.41
N ILE A 339 -0.07 4.04 17.27
CA ILE A 339 0.81 5.22 17.36
C ILE A 339 2.27 4.76 17.26
N GLU A 340 3.11 5.52 16.57
CA GLU A 340 4.55 5.26 16.53
C GLU A 340 5.39 6.53 16.44
N HIS A 341 6.67 6.40 16.79
CA HIS A 341 7.70 7.40 16.56
C HIS A 341 8.61 6.93 15.40
N PRO A 342 8.37 7.36 14.14
CA PRO A 342 8.94 6.71 12.96
C PRO A 342 10.47 6.67 12.94
N GLY A 343 11.15 7.77 13.31
CA GLY A 343 12.62 7.85 13.29
C GLY A 343 13.31 6.88 14.27
N ALA A 344 12.59 6.36 15.27
CA ALA A 344 13.12 5.39 16.24
C ALA A 344 12.64 3.96 15.98
N MET A 345 11.69 3.78 15.06
CA MET A 345 10.99 2.52 14.79
C MET A 345 11.10 2.20 13.29
N THR A 346 10.04 2.43 12.51
CA THR A 346 9.93 2.01 11.10
C THR A 346 10.94 2.63 10.15
N HIS A 347 11.47 3.80 10.47
CA HIS A 347 12.44 4.55 9.66
C HIS A 347 13.82 4.63 10.33
N ALA A 348 14.10 3.81 11.34
CA ALA A 348 15.43 3.77 11.95
C ALA A 348 16.55 3.48 10.95
N SER A 349 16.26 2.79 9.83
CA SER A 349 17.23 2.52 8.76
C SER A 349 17.55 3.72 7.87
N THR A 350 16.80 4.83 7.96
CA THR A 350 17.03 6.04 7.16
C THR A 350 17.86 7.10 7.90
N ALA A 351 18.26 6.85 9.15
CA ALA A 351 19.08 7.76 9.94
C ALA A 351 20.38 8.14 9.21
N GLY A 352 20.66 9.44 9.12
CA GLY A 352 21.81 10.00 8.40
C GLY A 352 21.68 10.01 6.86
N SER A 353 20.51 9.67 6.31
CA SER A 353 20.20 9.79 4.89
C SER A 353 19.33 11.02 4.61
N ALA A 354 19.13 11.35 3.33
CA ALA A 354 18.20 12.40 2.92
C ALA A 354 16.73 12.09 3.30
N LEU A 355 16.40 10.84 3.64
CA LEU A 355 15.06 10.38 4.05
C LEU A 355 14.90 10.33 5.58
N GLU A 356 15.80 10.98 6.34
CA GLU A 356 15.70 11.01 7.80
C GLU A 356 14.45 11.77 8.25
N VAL A 357 13.63 11.12 9.07
CA VAL A 357 12.38 11.69 9.56
C VAL A 357 12.66 12.60 10.76
N PRO A 358 11.99 13.77 10.89
CA PRO A 358 12.12 14.63 12.07
C PRO A 358 11.89 13.87 13.38
N ASP A 359 12.74 14.10 14.38
CA ASP A 359 12.69 13.38 15.66
C ASP A 359 11.58 13.87 16.61
N ASP A 360 10.86 14.92 16.24
CA ASP A 360 9.67 15.43 16.92
C ASP A 360 8.36 14.94 16.28
N LEU A 361 8.45 14.04 15.29
CA LEU A 361 7.31 13.52 14.53
C LEU A 361 6.73 12.25 15.17
N VAL A 362 5.40 12.23 15.28
CA VAL A 362 4.60 11.06 15.67
C VAL A 362 3.63 10.73 14.55
N ARG A 363 3.49 9.45 14.22
CA ARG A 363 2.50 8.96 13.26
C ARG A 363 1.35 8.26 14.00
N LEU A 364 0.14 8.59 13.61
CA LEU A 364 -1.11 8.00 14.06
C LEU A 364 -1.72 7.22 12.89
N SER A 365 -1.97 5.93 13.09
CA SER A 365 -2.90 5.14 12.29
C SER A 365 -4.22 5.15 13.03
N VAL A 366 -5.15 5.99 12.61
CA VAL A 366 -6.45 6.16 13.27
C VAL A 366 -7.33 4.97 12.93
N GLY A 367 -7.81 4.26 13.95
CA GLY A 367 -8.69 3.09 13.85
C GLY A 367 -10.17 3.45 13.64
N ILE A 368 -11.04 2.47 13.90
CA ILE A 368 -12.51 2.60 13.74
C ILE A 368 -13.27 2.66 15.07
N GLU A 369 -12.58 2.90 16.18
CA GLU A 369 -13.17 3.13 17.50
C GLU A 369 -14.10 4.35 17.52
N ASP A 370 -14.80 4.56 18.63
CA ASP A 370 -15.61 5.74 18.83
C ASP A 370 -14.72 6.99 18.90
N ALA A 371 -14.99 7.96 18.00
CA ALA A 371 -14.16 9.15 17.84
C ALA A 371 -13.99 9.96 19.14
N ALA A 372 -15.01 9.96 20.01
CA ALA A 372 -14.96 10.67 21.29
C ALA A 372 -13.90 10.08 22.22
N ASP A 373 -13.73 8.76 22.21
CA ASP A 373 -12.75 8.07 23.03
C ASP A 373 -11.33 8.33 22.50
N LEU A 374 -11.15 8.29 21.17
CA LEU A 374 -9.88 8.63 20.53
C LEU A 374 -9.44 10.07 20.82
N LEU A 375 -10.36 11.03 20.76
CA LEU A 375 -10.09 12.43 21.10
C LEU A 375 -9.73 12.61 22.57
N ALA A 376 -10.44 11.94 23.48
CA ALA A 376 -10.16 11.99 24.91
C ALA A 376 -8.77 11.39 25.24
N ASP A 377 -8.40 10.30 24.58
CA ASP A 377 -7.09 9.66 24.74
C ASP A 377 -5.95 10.56 24.24
N ILE A 378 -6.13 11.20 23.08
CA ILE A 378 -5.16 12.17 22.55
C ILE A 378 -5.04 13.38 23.47
N GLU A 379 -6.16 13.94 23.95
CA GLU A 379 -6.15 15.12 24.82
C GLU A 379 -5.43 14.83 26.15
N GLN A 380 -5.68 13.67 26.76
CA GLN A 380 -5.00 13.31 28.01
C GLN A 380 -3.50 13.07 27.80
N ALA A 381 -3.11 12.41 26.69
CA ALA A 381 -1.72 12.07 26.41
C ALA A 381 -0.86 13.29 26.04
N LEU A 382 -1.45 14.38 25.54
CA LEU A 382 -0.78 15.63 25.20
C LEU A 382 -0.59 16.60 26.39
N ARG A 383 -1.14 16.28 27.57
CA ARG A 383 -0.90 17.03 28.83
C ARG A 383 0.44 16.67 29.44
#